data_AF-A0A1G9TBD3-F1
#
_entry.id   AF-A0A1G9TBD3-F1
#
_cell.length_a   1.000
_cell.length_b   1.000
_cell.length_c   1.000
_cell.angle_alpha   90.00
_cell.angle_beta   90.00
_cell.angle_gamma   90.00
#
_symmetry.space_group_name_H-M   'P 1'
#
loop_
_entity.id
_entity.type
_entity.pdbx_description
1 polymer ?
#
loop_
_entity_poly.entity_id
_entity_poly.type
_entity_poly.pdbx_seq_one_letter_code
_entity_poly.pdbx_strand_id
1 'polypeptide(L)'
;MMPYPYPPYPGPMPFPAATGGMPGAIPGGMPGAAPGAGAGYPGMPGGSYYTPYNNPLKLSTMTSVEWFVQRGLAEAPKTSYEHALRETAAMAYLYGMGYPQQTAYKLVESWELGEKFYPGER
;
A
#
# COMPACT_ATOMS: atom_id res chain seq x y z
N MET A 1 -19.13 25.30 -17.05
CA MET A 1 -18.95 24.03 -16.32
C MET A 1 -19.11 22.91 -17.33
N MET A 2 -18.00 22.36 -17.82
CA MET A 2 -18.00 21.34 -18.88
C MET A 2 -18.22 19.94 -18.28
N PRO A 3 -19.05 19.08 -18.89
CA PRO A 3 -19.12 17.67 -18.53
C PRO A 3 -18.11 16.87 -19.38
N TYR A 4 -17.21 16.12 -18.74
CA TYR A 4 -16.42 15.11 -19.44
C TYR A 4 -16.92 13.72 -19.06
N PRO A 5 -17.40 12.91 -20.01
CA PRO A 5 -17.67 11.50 -19.79
C PRO A 5 -16.35 10.73 -20.01
N TYR A 6 -15.84 10.06 -18.98
CA TYR A 6 -14.77 9.07 -19.13
C TYR A 6 -15.28 7.67 -18.78
N PRO A 7 -14.76 6.63 -19.47
CA PRO A 7 -15.30 5.27 -19.48
C PRO A 7 -15.02 4.55 -18.15
N PRO A 8 -15.70 3.41 -17.90
CA PRO A 8 -15.45 2.63 -16.69
C PRO A 8 -14.06 1.99 -16.78
N TYR A 9 -13.11 2.47 -15.97
CA TYR A 9 -11.88 1.74 -15.72
C TYR A 9 -12.23 0.49 -14.89
N PRO A 10 -11.93 -0.73 -15.37
CA PRO A 10 -11.94 -1.89 -14.50
C PRO A 10 -10.72 -1.76 -13.60
N GLY A 11 -10.92 -1.23 -12.40
CA GLY A 11 -9.86 -1.16 -11.39
C GLY A 11 -9.32 -2.56 -11.08
N PRO A 12 -8.03 -2.70 -10.75
CA PRO A 12 -7.49 -3.97 -10.29
C PRO A 12 -8.26 -4.43 -9.05
N MET A 13 -8.59 -5.73 -9.02
CA MET A 13 -9.32 -6.41 -7.95
C MET A 13 -8.65 -6.15 -6.59
N PRO A 14 -9.42 -6.10 -5.49
CA PRO A 14 -8.87 -5.86 -4.15
C PRO A 14 -7.80 -6.92 -3.82
N PHE A 15 -6.74 -6.47 -3.15
CA PHE A 15 -5.73 -7.36 -2.57
C PHE A 15 -6.44 -8.46 -1.77
N PRO A 16 -6.02 -9.74 -1.86
CA PRO A 16 -6.60 -10.77 -1.03
C PRO A 16 -6.39 -10.38 0.44
N ALA A 17 -7.50 -10.23 1.16
CA ALA A 17 -7.48 -9.95 2.59
C ALA A 17 -6.65 -11.04 3.28
N ALA A 18 -5.57 -10.65 3.95
CA ALA A 18 -4.86 -11.54 4.86
C ALA A 18 -5.81 -11.87 6.02
N THR A 19 -6.50 -13.02 5.92
CA THR A 19 -7.37 -13.53 6.98
C THR A 19 -6.51 -13.87 8.19
N GLY A 20 -6.65 -13.09 9.25
CA GLY A 20 -5.95 -13.27 10.52
C GLY A 20 -6.35 -14.56 11.24
N GLY A 21 -5.35 -15.20 11.85
CA GLY A 21 -5.53 -16.30 12.79
C GLY A 21 -4.22 -16.57 13.54
N MET A 22 -4.14 -16.13 14.80
CA MET A 22 -3.27 -16.72 15.83
C MET A 22 -4.15 -17.73 16.59
N PRO A 23 -3.68 -18.94 16.94
CA PRO A 23 -2.95 -19.06 18.22
C PRO A 23 -1.90 -20.21 18.31
N GLY A 24 -0.88 -20.01 19.16
CA GLY A 24 -0.46 -21.03 20.14
C GLY A 24 0.77 -21.91 19.87
N ALA A 25 1.66 -21.90 20.88
CA ALA A 25 2.58 -22.97 21.32
C ALA A 25 3.89 -23.24 20.54
N ILE A 26 5.00 -22.77 21.12
CA ILE A 26 6.36 -23.29 20.91
C ILE A 26 6.60 -24.38 21.98
N PRO A 27 7.12 -25.55 21.60
CA PRO A 27 8.10 -26.20 22.47
C PRO A 27 9.33 -26.74 21.71
N GLY A 28 10.49 -26.23 22.12
CA GLY A 28 11.72 -27.01 22.35
C GLY A 28 12.43 -27.71 21.19
N GLY A 29 13.65 -27.26 20.87
CA GLY A 29 14.65 -28.03 20.11
C GLY A 29 15.85 -27.22 19.62
N MET A 30 16.88 -27.06 20.46
CA MET A 30 18.26 -26.68 20.06
C MET A 30 18.98 -27.91 19.43
N PRO A 31 20.23 -27.84 18.89
CA PRO A 31 21.03 -26.73 18.35
C PRO A 31 21.71 -27.05 16.98
N GLY A 32 22.08 -26.01 16.23
CA GLY A 32 23.21 -26.09 15.28
C GLY A 32 22.88 -26.10 13.77
N ALA A 33 23.66 -25.28 13.04
CA ALA A 33 23.86 -25.21 11.59
C ALA A 33 22.95 -24.29 10.74
N ALA A 34 23.45 -23.06 10.53
CA ALA A 34 23.81 -22.45 9.23
C ALA A 34 23.28 -21.01 9.06
N PRO A 35 24.13 -20.04 8.66
CA PRO A 35 23.70 -18.67 8.38
C PRO A 35 23.14 -18.63 6.95
N GLY A 36 21.88 -18.18 6.78
CA GLY A 36 21.38 -17.84 5.45
C GLY A 36 19.96 -18.28 5.08
N ALA A 37 19.14 -18.76 6.02
CA ALA A 37 17.72 -18.96 5.75
C ALA A 37 16.98 -17.64 6.01
N GLY A 38 16.75 -16.87 4.95
CA GLY A 38 15.85 -15.72 4.98
C GLY A 38 14.52 -16.14 5.59
N ALA A 39 14.03 -15.35 6.54
CA ALA A 39 12.71 -15.55 7.14
C ALA A 39 11.66 -15.50 6.02
N GLY A 40 11.26 -16.67 5.53
CA GLY A 40 10.17 -16.81 4.59
C GLY A 40 8.90 -16.29 5.25
N TYR A 41 8.18 -15.39 4.57
CA TYR A 41 6.86 -14.97 4.98
C TYR A 41 5.95 -16.22 5.09
N PRO A 42 5.36 -16.52 6.27
CA PRO A 42 4.53 -17.70 6.43
C PRO A 42 3.26 -17.57 5.58
N GLY A 43 3.05 -18.51 4.64
CA GLY A 43 1.78 -18.63 3.89
C GLY A 43 1.88 -18.81 2.38
N MET A 44 3.06 -18.76 1.75
CA MET A 44 3.21 -18.98 0.30
C MET A 44 3.61 -20.43 -0.01
N PRO A 45 2.74 -21.24 -0.65
CA PRO A 45 3.07 -22.61 -1.02
C PRO A 45 4.00 -22.65 -2.23
N GLY A 46 5.12 -23.38 -2.08
CA GLY A 46 5.83 -24.04 -3.18
C GLY A 46 6.84 -23.21 -3.98
N GLY A 47 8.12 -23.33 -3.62
CA GLY A 47 9.17 -23.80 -4.53
C GLY A 47 9.48 -23.04 -5.82
N SER A 48 9.09 -21.78 -5.99
CA SER A 48 9.51 -20.96 -7.12
C SER A 48 10.50 -19.92 -6.61
N TYR A 49 11.67 -19.82 -7.23
CA TYR A 49 12.71 -18.85 -6.87
C TYR A 49 12.18 -17.43 -7.11
N TYR A 50 11.52 -16.85 -6.11
CA TYR A 50 11.13 -15.44 -6.08
C TYR A 50 12.41 -14.61 -5.95
N THR A 51 13.05 -14.36 -7.08
CA THR A 51 14.00 -13.26 -7.16
C THR A 51 13.22 -11.96 -7.06
N PRO A 52 13.80 -10.86 -6.53
CA PRO A 52 13.18 -9.53 -6.55
C PRO A 52 12.69 -9.09 -7.94
N TYR A 53 13.22 -9.70 -9.00
CA TYR A 53 12.91 -9.41 -10.39
C TYR A 53 11.64 -10.12 -10.92
N ASN A 54 11.29 -11.29 -10.37
CA ASN A 54 10.18 -12.12 -10.88
C ASN A 54 8.98 -12.22 -9.90
N ASN A 55 8.80 -11.23 -9.02
CA ASN A 55 7.61 -11.22 -8.18
C ASN A 55 6.37 -10.84 -9.03
N PRO A 56 5.38 -11.74 -9.27
CA PRO A 56 4.16 -11.43 -10.02
C PRO A 56 3.38 -10.24 -9.47
N LEU A 57 3.52 -9.92 -8.17
CA LEU A 57 2.85 -8.78 -7.55
C LEU A 57 3.51 -7.44 -7.90
N LYS A 58 4.74 -7.41 -8.41
CA LYS A 58 5.49 -6.17 -8.63
C LYS A 58 4.73 -5.22 -9.55
N LEU A 59 4.32 -5.70 -10.72
CA LEU A 59 3.65 -4.84 -11.71
C LEU A 59 2.30 -4.35 -11.20
N SER A 60 1.45 -5.26 -10.70
CA SER A 60 0.13 -4.89 -10.18
C SER A 60 0.22 -3.91 -9.01
N THR A 61 1.16 -4.11 -8.09
CA THR A 61 1.35 -3.22 -6.94
C THR A 61 1.81 -1.83 -7.40
N MET A 62 2.83 -1.73 -8.26
CA MET A 62 3.32 -0.44 -8.74
C MET A 62 2.24 0.30 -9.54
N THR A 63 1.54 -0.38 -10.44
CA THR A 63 0.43 0.23 -11.20
C THR A 63 -0.70 0.71 -10.31
N SER A 64 -1.03 -0.03 -9.25
CA SER A 64 -2.14 0.33 -8.34
C SER A 64 -1.87 1.59 -7.52
N VAL A 65 -0.60 1.90 -7.23
CA VAL A 65 -0.22 3.06 -6.41
C VAL A 65 0.29 4.24 -7.23
N GLU A 66 0.54 4.05 -8.53
CA GLU A 66 1.17 5.04 -9.41
C GLU A 66 0.48 6.41 -9.35
N TRP A 67 -0.87 6.43 -9.38
CA TRP A 67 -1.61 7.68 -9.29
C TRP A 67 -1.37 8.41 -7.96
N PHE A 68 -1.31 7.70 -6.82
CA PHE A 68 -1.01 8.31 -5.52
C PHE A 68 0.41 8.89 -5.49
N VAL A 69 1.38 8.19 -6.07
CA VAL A 69 2.78 8.67 -6.17
C VAL A 69 2.85 9.94 -7.00
N GLN A 70 2.21 9.97 -8.17
CA GLN A 70 2.18 11.16 -9.04
C GLN A 70 1.51 12.36 -8.35
N ARG A 71 0.46 12.11 -7.55
CA ARG A 71 -0.19 13.15 -6.73
C ARG A 71 0.76 13.68 -5.66
N GLY A 72 1.38 12.82 -4.87
CA GLY A 72 2.35 13.24 -3.86
C GLY A 72 3.52 14.04 -4.43
N LEU A 73 4.06 13.64 -5.59
CA LEU A 73 5.12 14.39 -6.28
C LEU A 73 4.67 15.79 -6.73
N ALA A 74 3.40 15.95 -7.11
CA ALA A 74 2.83 17.24 -7.48
C ALA A 74 2.56 18.14 -6.25
N GLU A 75 2.33 17.54 -5.08
CA GLU A 75 2.00 18.24 -3.83
C GLU A 75 3.24 18.66 -3.05
N ALA A 76 4.28 17.83 -3.05
CA ALA A 76 5.54 18.06 -2.34
C ALA A 76 6.16 19.48 -2.51
N PRO A 77 6.19 20.10 -3.72
CA PRO A 77 6.72 21.46 -3.87
C PRO A 77 5.79 22.57 -3.35
N LYS A 78 4.51 22.28 -3.08
CA LYS A 78 3.53 23.23 -2.54
C LYS A 78 3.45 23.18 -1.02
N THR A 79 3.71 22.00 -0.45
CA THR A 79 3.61 21.72 0.98
C THR A 79 4.99 21.34 1.54
N SER A 80 5.22 20.05 1.77
CA SER A 80 6.52 19.47 2.09
C SER A 80 6.56 18.00 1.62
N TYR A 81 7.76 17.43 1.52
CA TYR A 81 7.89 15.99 1.24
C TYR A 81 7.23 15.13 2.33
N GLU A 82 7.30 15.56 3.59
CA GLU A 82 6.72 14.84 4.72
C GLU A 82 5.19 14.77 4.61
N HIS A 83 4.57 15.90 4.25
CA HIS A 83 3.14 16.02 4.01
C HIS A 83 2.68 15.14 2.85
N ALA A 84 3.31 15.31 1.69
CA ALA A 84 2.97 14.57 0.48
C ALA A 84 3.16 13.05 0.63
N LEU A 85 4.17 12.61 1.38
CA LEU A 85 4.39 11.19 1.67
C LEU A 85 3.31 10.64 2.61
N ARG A 86 2.88 11.41 3.62
CA ARG A 86 1.76 11.02 4.50
C ARG A 86 0.46 10.88 3.72
N GLU A 87 0.13 11.83 2.85
CA GLU A 87 -1.05 11.74 1.98
C GLU A 87 -0.98 10.49 1.09
N THR A 88 0.15 10.30 0.40
CA THR A 88 0.37 9.15 -0.50
C THR A 88 0.17 7.83 0.24
N ALA A 89 0.77 7.70 1.43
CA ALA A 89 0.65 6.50 2.26
C ALA A 89 -0.79 6.29 2.76
N ALA A 90 -1.47 7.36 3.18
CA ALA A 90 -2.85 7.30 3.65
C ALA A 90 -3.82 6.88 2.53
N MET A 91 -3.68 7.46 1.34
CA MET A 91 -4.49 7.09 0.18
C MET A 91 -4.28 5.62 -0.21
N ALA A 92 -3.02 5.17 -0.26
CA ALA A 92 -2.69 3.77 -0.57
C ALA A 92 -3.24 2.80 0.49
N TYR A 93 -3.21 3.17 1.77
CA TYR A 93 -3.77 2.37 2.86
C TYR A 93 -5.30 2.25 2.74
N LEU A 94 -6.01 3.35 2.53
CA LEU A 94 -7.46 3.35 2.31
C LEU A 94 -7.82 2.53 1.07
N TYR A 95 -7.07 2.67 -0.01
CA TYR A 95 -7.25 1.87 -1.22
C TYR A 95 -7.09 0.37 -0.93
N GLY A 96 -6.07 -0.01 -0.16
CA GLY A 96 -5.86 -1.38 0.31
C GLY A 96 -6.98 -1.92 1.22
N MET A 97 -7.71 -1.05 1.92
CA MET A 97 -8.90 -1.41 2.69
C MET A 97 -10.16 -1.57 1.82
N GLY A 98 -10.07 -1.35 0.51
CA GLY A 98 -11.19 -1.50 -0.42
C GLY A 98 -11.95 -0.21 -0.76
N TYR A 99 -11.45 0.96 -0.31
CA TYR A 99 -12.03 2.23 -0.77
C TYR A 99 -11.66 2.46 -2.24
N PRO A 100 -12.61 2.88 -3.11
CA PRO A 100 -12.28 3.29 -4.47
C PRO A 100 -11.25 4.42 -4.46
N GLN A 101 -10.32 4.44 -5.42
CA GLN A 101 -9.21 5.40 -5.50
C GLN A 101 -9.65 6.86 -5.27
N GLN A 102 -10.74 7.29 -5.92
CA GLN A 102 -11.26 8.66 -5.76
C GLN A 102 -11.84 8.93 -4.37
N THR A 103 -12.37 7.91 -3.71
CA THR A 103 -12.90 8.02 -2.35
C THR A 103 -11.75 8.12 -1.35
N ALA A 104 -10.70 7.31 -1.52
CA ALA A 104 -9.49 7.41 -0.72
C ALA A 104 -8.88 8.82 -0.79
N TYR A 105 -8.75 9.36 -2.00
CA TYR A 105 -8.27 10.73 -2.22
C TYR A 105 -9.11 11.78 -1.48
N LYS A 106 -10.44 11.80 -1.72
CA LYS A 106 -11.34 12.78 -1.10
C LYS A 106 -11.35 12.67 0.43
N LEU A 107 -11.20 11.47 0.97
CA LEU A 107 -11.17 11.25 2.40
C LEU A 107 -9.89 11.82 3.03
N VAL A 108 -8.73 11.61 2.41
CA VAL A 108 -7.46 12.19 2.89
C VAL A 108 -7.49 13.70 2.85
N GLU A 109 -7.93 14.30 1.75
CA GLU A 109 -8.09 15.75 1.60
C GLU A 109 -9.04 16.36 2.64
N SER A 110 -10.05 15.60 3.09
CA SER A 110 -10.98 16.07 4.12
C SER A 110 -10.36 16.20 5.52
N TRP A 111 -9.16 15.66 5.74
CA TRP A 111 -8.46 15.74 7.03
C TRP A 111 -7.56 16.97 7.15
N GLU A 112 -7.46 17.76 6.08
CA GLU A 112 -6.57 18.90 6.01
C GLU A 112 -7.29 20.23 6.27
N LEU A 113 -6.57 21.16 6.88
CA LEU A 113 -6.95 22.56 7.01
C LEU A 113 -5.77 23.41 6.54
N GLY A 114 -5.88 23.96 5.33
CA GLY A 114 -4.84 24.80 4.74
C GLY A 114 -3.54 24.03 4.48
N GLU A 115 -3.64 22.92 3.74
CA GLU A 115 -2.50 22.09 3.31
C GLU A 115 -1.72 21.45 4.47
N LYS A 116 -2.41 21.20 5.59
CA LYS A 116 -1.86 20.58 6.79
C LYS A 116 -2.90 19.67 7.41
N PHE A 117 -2.49 18.47 7.82
CA PHE A 117 -3.36 17.59 8.60
C PHE A 117 -3.74 18.24 9.92
N TYR A 118 -5.03 18.19 10.27
CA TYR A 118 -5.55 18.70 11.54
C TYR A 118 -5.69 17.58 12.58
N PRO A 119 -5.42 17.80 13.90
CA PRO A 119 -5.00 19.06 14.56
C PRO A 119 -3.50 19.39 14.48
N GLY A 120 -2.74 18.71 13.62
CA GLY A 120 -1.32 18.92 13.35
C GLY A 120 -0.80 17.73 12.54
N GLU A 121 0.38 17.88 11.91
CA GLU A 121 1.01 16.75 11.21
C GLU A 121 1.56 15.74 12.22
N ARG A 122 1.30 14.46 11.95
CA ARG A 122 1.39 13.34 12.90
C ARG A 122 2.81 12.93 13.27
#